data_AF-K2BE59-F1
#
_entry.id   AF-K2BE59-F1
#
_cell.length_a   1.000
_cell.length_b   1.000
_cell.length_c   1.000
_cell.angle_alpha   90.00
_cell.angle_beta   90.00
_cell.angle_gamma   90.00
#
_symmetry.space_group_name_H-M   'P 1'
#
loop_
_entity.id
_entity.type
_entity.pdbx_description
1 polymer ?
#
loop_
_entity_poly.entity_id
_entity_poly.type
_entity_poly.pdbx_seq_one_letter_code
_entity_poly.pdbx_strand_id
1 'polypeptide(L)' 'MTPHTLIALQTLPGTQLMTNTVTRLAKPFLQSLRLEMRETPYKLPQYHAKLYWHARDQNDQGHRWLRELIKEISNNIF' A
#
# COMPACT_ATOMS: atom_id res chain seq x y z
N MET A 1 12.10 -13.29 5.24
CA MET A 1 10.68 -13.56 4.95
C MET A 1 10.11 -12.32 4.31
N THR A 2 9.89 -12.33 2.99
CA THR A 2 9.24 -11.22 2.29
C THR A 2 7.79 -11.12 2.76
N PRO A 3 7.31 -9.97 3.25
CA PRO A 3 5.90 -9.82 3.64
C PRO A 3 5.03 -9.86 2.38
N HIS A 4 4.36 -10.98 2.13
CA HIS A 4 3.41 -11.12 1.03
C HIS A 4 2.01 -10.69 1.48
N THR A 5 1.80 -9.39 1.58
CA THR A 5 0.53 -8.78 2.04
C THR A 5 -0.67 -9.13 1.17
N LEU A 6 -0.46 -9.40 -0.13
CA LEU A 6 -1.51 -9.78 -1.07
C LEU A 6 -2.02 -11.22 -0.85
N ILE A 7 -1.11 -12.16 -0.57
CA ILE A 7 -1.50 -13.56 -0.34
C ILE A 7 -2.40 -13.66 0.88
N ALA A 8 -2.08 -12.94 1.96
CA ALA A 8 -2.90 -12.92 3.16
C ALA A 8 -4.36 -12.50 2.89
N LEU A 9 -4.61 -11.53 2.01
CA LEU A 9 -5.96 -11.14 1.60
C LEU A 9 -6.67 -12.22 0.79
N GLN A 10 -5.95 -12.83 -0.16
CA GLN A 10 -6.49 -13.86 -1.04
C GLN A 10 -6.86 -15.15 -0.30
N THR A 11 -6.25 -15.42 0.85
CA THR A 11 -6.52 -16.62 1.66
C THR A 11 -7.71 -16.49 2.61
N LEU A 12 -8.25 -15.29 2.82
CA LEU A 12 -9.36 -15.06 3.76
C LEU A 12 -10.71 -15.69 3.35
N PRO A 13 -11.14 -15.64 2.07
CA PRO A 13 -12.44 -16.14 1.68
C PRO A 13 -12.66 -17.60 2.09
N GLY A 14 -13.80 -17.89 2.72
CA GLY A 14 -14.15 -19.23 3.19
C GLY A 14 -13.48 -19.64 4.52
N THR A 15 -12.79 -18.72 5.21
CA THR A 15 -12.17 -18.97 6.51
C THR A 15 -12.77 -18.10 7.62
N GLN A 16 -12.41 -18.38 8.87
CA GLN A 16 -12.71 -17.53 10.03
C GLN A 16 -11.50 -16.65 10.42
N LEU A 17 -10.57 -16.45 9.50
CA LEU A 17 -9.37 -15.67 9.75
C LEU A 17 -9.62 -14.18 9.49
N MET A 18 -8.78 -13.35 10.09
CA MET A 18 -8.72 -11.92 9.84
C MET A 18 -7.27 -11.47 9.67
N THR A 19 -7.04 -10.37 8.95
CA THR A 19 -5.70 -9.80 8.76
C THR A 19 -5.72 -8.30 8.89
N ASN A 20 -4.61 -7.74 9.39
CA ASN A 20 -4.32 -6.32 9.31
C ASN A 20 -3.45 -6.06 8.08
N THR A 21 -3.79 -5.06 7.28
CA THR A 21 -3.01 -4.68 6.09
C THR A 21 -3.18 -3.19 5.78
N VAL A 22 -2.46 -2.70 4.77
CA VAL A 22 -2.57 -1.31 4.34
C VAL A 22 -3.93 -1.11 3.65
N THR A 23 -4.74 -0.19 4.16
CA THR A 23 -6.07 0.13 3.63
C THR A 23 -6.09 0.31 2.12
N ARG A 24 -5.12 1.04 1.57
CA ARG A 24 -5.01 1.30 0.12
C ARG A 24 -4.77 0.03 -0.70
N LEU A 25 -4.10 -0.96 -0.12
CA LEU A 25 -3.84 -2.24 -0.76
C LEU A 25 -5.08 -3.14 -0.71
N ALA A 26 -5.87 -3.09 0.37
CA ALA A 26 -7.07 -3.91 0.52
C ALA A 26 -8.28 -3.40 -0.28
N LYS A 27 -8.48 -2.08 -0.37
CA LYS A 27 -9.67 -1.46 -1.02
C LYS A 27 -10.03 -2.05 -2.40
N PRO A 28 -9.08 -2.25 -3.33
CA PRO A 28 -9.39 -2.80 -4.66
C PRO A 28 -9.93 -4.24 -4.64
N PHE A 29 -9.69 -4.99 -3.57
CA PHE A 29 -10.04 -6.41 -3.47
C PHE A 29 -11.28 -6.69 -2.62
N LEU A 30 -11.83 -5.70 -1.91
CA LEU A 30 -12.98 -5.91 -1.02
C LEU A 30 -14.17 -6.51 -1.77
N GLN A 31 -14.52 -5.94 -2.92
CA GLN A 31 -15.65 -6.41 -3.72
C GLN A 31 -15.36 -7.78 -4.36
N SER A 32 -14.19 -7.96 -4.99
CA SER A 32 -13.88 -9.18 -5.73
C SER A 32 -13.68 -10.40 -4.81
N LEU A 33 -13.13 -10.20 -3.61
CA LEU A 33 -12.92 -11.25 -2.62
C LEU A 33 -14.09 -11.37 -1.62
N ARG A 34 -15.12 -10.54 -1.74
CA ARG A 34 -16.26 -10.46 -0.80
C ARG A 34 -15.79 -10.28 0.65
N LEU A 35 -14.82 -9.39 0.85
CA LEU A 35 -14.25 -9.07 2.15
C LEU A 35 -14.81 -7.74 2.66
N GLU A 36 -14.90 -7.62 3.98
CA GLU A 36 -15.22 -6.37 4.65
C GLU A 36 -13.99 -5.83 5.39
N MET A 37 -13.88 -4.51 5.45
CA MET A 37 -12.88 -3.82 6.27
C MET A 37 -13.55 -3.29 7.54
N ARG A 38 -12.89 -3.46 8.68
CA ARG A 38 -13.34 -2.97 9.99
C ARG A 38 -12.24 -2.13 10.63
N GLU A 39 -12.64 -1.18 11.48
CA GLU A 39 -11.70 -0.43 12.31
C GLU A 39 -10.99 -1.37 13.28
N THR A 40 -9.71 -1.10 13.53
CA THR A 40 -8.92 -1.90 14.49
C THR A 40 -9.29 -1.54 15.93
N PRO A 41 -9.32 -2.51 16.86
CA PRO A 41 -9.69 -2.25 18.25
C PRO A 41 -8.64 -1.45 19.04
N TYR A 42 -7.52 -1.10 18.40
CA TYR A 42 -6.43 -0.30 18.96
C TYR A 42 -5.93 0.68 17.90
N LYS A 43 -5.24 1.73 18.36
CA LYS A 43 -4.65 2.74 17.47
C LYS A 43 -3.45 2.16 16.75
N LEU A 44 -3.48 2.20 15.41
CA LEU A 44 -2.34 1.88 14.57
C LEU A 44 -1.58 3.16 14.18
N PRO A 45 -0.24 3.09 14.03
CA PRO A 45 0.52 4.20 13.46
C PRO A 45 0.11 4.42 12.01
N GLN A 46 0.12 5.69 11.58
CA GLN A 46 -0.15 6.02 10.18
C GLN A 46 0.98 5.54 9.26
N TYR A 47 0.59 4.88 8.18
CA TYR A 47 1.52 4.39 7.17
C TYR A 47 1.90 5.50 6.16
N HIS A 48 3.19 5.88 6.18
CA HIS A 48 3.77 6.88 5.28
C HIS A 48 4.67 6.19 4.25
N ALA A 49 4.24 6.18 2.98
CA ALA A 49 5.08 5.72 1.88
C ALA A 49 6.13 6.79 1.57
N LYS A 50 7.40 6.39 1.43
CA LYS A 50 8.53 7.29 1.14
C LYS A 50 9.27 6.79 -0.10
N LEU A 51 9.66 7.73 -0.97
CA LEU A 51 10.60 7.46 -2.04
C LEU A 51 12.03 7.64 -1.52
N TYR A 52 12.90 6.69 -1.83
CA TYR A 52 14.33 6.75 -1.51
C TYR A 52 15.13 6.64 -2.79
N TRP A 53 16.25 7.36 -2.84
CA TRP A 53 17.21 7.30 -3.93
C TRP A 53 18.60 7.65 -3.39
N HIS A 54 19.64 7.28 -4.14
CA HIS A 54 21.00 7.59 -3.74
C HIS A 54 21.32 9.07 -4.04
N ALA A 55 22.16 9.70 -3.22
CA ALA A 55 22.51 11.13 -3.38
C ALA A 55 23.09 11.47 -4.76
N ARG A 56 23.79 10.52 -5.39
CA ARG A 56 24.31 10.65 -6.77
C ARG A 56 23.22 10.94 -7.81
N ASP A 57 22.01 10.41 -7.59
CA ASP A 57 20.87 10.49 -8.51
C ASP A 57 19.96 11.69 -8.17
N GLN A 58 20.38 12.54 -7.22
CA GLN A 58 19.64 13.74 -6.83
C GLN A 58 19.46 14.68 -8.03
N ASN A 59 20.54 14.88 -8.79
CA ASN A 59 20.61 15.86 -9.86
C ASN A 59 20.39 15.29 -11.27
N ASP A 60 20.16 13.99 -11.38
CA ASP A 60 19.81 13.38 -12.67
C ASP A 60 18.40 13.82 -13.11
N GLN A 61 18.29 14.22 -14.39
CA GLN A 61 17.06 14.78 -14.94
C GLN A 61 15.95 13.74 -15.06
N GLY A 62 16.28 12.52 -15.52
CA GLY A 62 15.31 11.44 -15.66
C GLY A 62 14.78 10.98 -14.30
N HIS A 63 15.67 10.86 -13.32
CA HIS A 63 15.31 10.54 -11.94
C HIS A 63 14.42 11.61 -11.31
N ARG A 64 14.73 12.90 -11.50
CA ARG A 64 13.86 14.00 -11.03
C ARG A 64 12.47 13.90 -11.64
N TRP A 65 12.38 13.76 -12.96
CA TRP A 65 11.11 13.63 -13.67
C TRP A 65 10.27 12.48 -13.11
N LEU A 66 10.87 11.29 -12.94
CA LEU A 66 10.15 10.12 -12.42
C LEU A 66 9.68 10.33 -10.98
N ARG A 67 10.50 10.94 -10.12
CA ARG A 67 10.11 11.22 -8.72
C ARG A 67 8.93 12.17 -8.64
N GLU A 68 8.92 13.24 -9.44
CA GLU A 68 7.79 14.16 -9.48
C GLU A 68 6.54 13.50 -10.08
N LEU A 69 6.68 12.68 -11.13
CA LEU A 69 5.56 11.92 -11.68
C LEU A 69 4.94 10.97 -10.65
N ILE A 70 5.75 10.20 -9.92
CA ILE A 70 5.25 9.31 -8.87
C ILE A 70 4.56 10.11 -7.78
N LYS A 71 5.13 11.25 -7.37
CA LYS A 71 4.54 12.13 -6.36
C LYS A 71 3.21 12.72 -6.80
N GLU A 72 3.11 13.18 -8.04
CA GLU A 72 1.89 13.71 -8.64
C GLU A 72 0.79 12.65 -8.70
N ILE A 73 1.07 11.49 -9.31
CA ILE A 73 0.12 10.38 -9.42
C ILE A 73 -0.29 9.89 -8.03
N SER A 74 0.67 9.78 -7.11
CA SER A 74 0.37 9.37 -5.74
C SER A 74 -0.54 10.38 -5.05
N ASN A 75 -0.37 11.68 -5.26
CA ASN A 75 -1.29 12.67 -4.68
C ASN A 75 -2.67 12.67 -5.35
N ASN A 76 -2.77 12.40 -6.65
CA ASN A 76 -4.02 12.44 -7.42
C ASN A 76 -4.86 11.16 -7.35
N ILE A 77 -4.29 10.05 -6.90
CA ILE A 77 -5.05 8.83 -6.56
C ILE A 77 -5.77 9.00 -5.20
N PHE A 78 -5.74 10.21 -4.64
CA PHE A 78 -6.41 10.62 -3.40
C PHE A 78 -7.27 11.88 -3.58
#